data_AF-A0A0M9E5H6-F1
#
_entry.id   AF-A0A0M9E5H6-F1
#
_cell.length_a   1.000
_cell.length_b   1.000
_cell.length_c   1.000
_cell.angle_alpha   90.00
_cell.angle_beta   90.00
_cell.angle_gamma   90.00
#
_symmetry.space_group_name_H-M   'P 1'
#
loop_
_entity.id
_entity.type
_entity.pdbx_description
1 polymer ?
#
loop_
_entity_poly.entity_id
_entity_poly.type
_entity_poly.pdbx_seq_one_letter_code
_entity_poly.pdbx_strand_id
1 'polypeptide(L)'
;LTRYQLSDSQIDLIWKYIGGSMWEISSLLGELIGCSKNNKISNNKLNDKIQKMIDENCGRFTHYARLNKSKILLLKEIYIISKQKDCFKAIDLKSLIYNKVYEDSTLSEELNRLVQSNYLAFHPTISNYQLQGKIMFYGLQQFVKSIPEDFLARI
;
A
#
# COMPACT_ATOMS: atom_id res chain seq x y z
N LEU A 1 15.66 17.20 -24.26
CA LEU A 1 15.09 16.88 -22.93
C LEU A 1 13.88 17.77 -22.69
N THR A 2 12.68 17.23 -22.80
CA THR A 2 11.44 17.94 -22.44
C THR A 2 11.42 18.06 -20.91
N ARG A 3 11.65 19.27 -20.38
CA ARG A 3 11.65 19.53 -18.94
C ARG A 3 10.31 20.15 -18.56
N TYR A 4 9.50 19.46 -17.76
CA TYR A 4 8.39 20.11 -17.06
C TYR A 4 8.85 20.52 -15.65
N GLN A 5 8.15 21.50 -15.07
CA GLN A 5 8.37 21.94 -13.71
C GLN A 5 7.15 21.60 -12.85
N LEU A 6 7.41 20.99 -11.69
CA LEU A 6 6.40 20.78 -10.66
C LEU A 6 6.30 22.04 -9.79
N SER A 7 5.09 22.40 -9.40
CA SER A 7 4.89 23.36 -8.30
C SER A 7 5.17 22.70 -6.95
N ASP A 8 5.42 23.51 -5.92
CA ASP A 8 5.60 23.02 -4.55
C ASP A 8 4.42 22.15 -4.08
N SER A 9 3.20 22.59 -4.39
CA SER A 9 1.98 21.82 -4.08
C SER A 9 1.95 20.43 -4.75
N GLN A 10 2.53 20.28 -5.93
CA GLN A 10 2.62 19.00 -6.63
C GLN A 10 3.71 18.12 -6.04
N ILE A 11 4.83 18.71 -5.61
CA ILE A 11 5.89 18.01 -4.89
C ILE A 11 5.34 17.46 -3.57
N ASP A 12 4.59 18.28 -2.84
CA ASP A 12 3.94 17.87 -1.58
C ASP A 12 2.95 16.72 -1.79
N LEU A 13 2.13 16.77 -2.85
CA LEU A 13 1.23 15.69 -3.21
C LEU A 13 1.99 14.39 -3.53
N ILE A 14 3.05 14.47 -4.32
CA ILE A 14 3.89 13.31 -4.64
C ILE A 14 4.51 12.74 -3.36
N TRP A 15 5.06 13.58 -2.49
CA TRP A 15 5.65 13.14 -1.23
C TRP A 15 4.62 12.53 -0.27
N LYS A 16 3.38 13.06 -0.28
CA LYS A 16 2.28 12.55 0.53
C LYS A 16 1.81 11.17 0.07
N TYR A 17 1.70 10.92 -1.23
CA TYR A 17 1.08 9.70 -1.76
C TYR A 17 2.09 8.63 -2.22
N ILE A 18 3.28 9.03 -2.65
CA ILE A 18 4.26 8.15 -3.31
C ILE A 18 5.62 8.18 -2.58
N GLY A 19 5.75 9.00 -1.52
CA GLY A 19 6.93 8.99 -0.66
C GLY A 19 7.27 7.59 -0.15
N GLY A 20 8.56 7.32 0.04
CA GLY A 20 9.06 6.04 0.54
C GLY A 20 9.42 5.01 -0.54
N SER A 21 9.19 5.30 -1.83
CA SER A 21 9.66 4.47 -2.94
C SER A 21 10.24 5.31 -4.07
N MET A 22 11.57 5.30 -4.20
CA MET A 22 12.26 6.03 -5.27
C MET A 22 11.86 5.54 -6.66
N TRP A 23 11.60 4.23 -6.78
CA TRP A 23 11.14 3.63 -8.03
C TRP A 23 9.75 4.14 -8.43
N GLU A 24 8.79 4.20 -7.51
CA GLU A 24 7.44 4.71 -7.80
C GLU A 24 7.48 6.21 -8.15
N ILE A 25 8.29 7.00 -7.44
CA ILE A 25 8.51 8.42 -7.77
C ILE A 25 9.07 8.54 -9.18
N SER A 26 10.13 7.79 -9.50
CA SER A 26 10.77 7.84 -10.82
C SER A 26 9.82 7.40 -11.93
N SER A 27 9.02 6.37 -11.69
CA SER A 27 7.99 5.88 -12.62
C SER A 27 6.92 6.93 -12.89
N LEU A 28 6.34 7.53 -11.83
CA LEU A 28 5.37 8.62 -11.99
C LEU A 28 5.98 9.78 -12.78
N LEU A 29 7.17 10.24 -12.40
CA LEU A 29 7.81 11.37 -13.06
C LEU A 29 8.06 11.10 -14.55
N GLY A 30 8.42 9.86 -14.90
CA GLY A 30 8.55 9.41 -16.30
C GLY A 30 7.21 9.48 -17.06
N GLU A 31 6.13 8.97 -16.47
CA GLU A 31 4.80 9.03 -17.09
C GLU A 31 4.30 10.46 -17.30
N LEU A 32 4.64 11.35 -16.36
CA LEU A 32 4.24 12.75 -16.41
C LEU A 32 4.88 13.51 -17.58
N ILE A 33 6.05 13.08 -18.09
CA ILE A 33 6.70 13.69 -19.26
C ILE A 33 5.74 13.71 -20.46
N GLY A 34 5.09 12.58 -20.74
CA GLY A 34 4.20 12.42 -21.90
C GLY A 34 2.91 13.23 -21.83
N CYS A 35 2.53 13.71 -20.64
CA CYS A 35 1.30 14.47 -20.43
C CYS A 35 1.52 15.96 -20.16
N SER A 36 2.79 16.40 -20.11
CA SER A 36 3.16 17.79 -19.92
C SER A 36 2.76 18.65 -21.13
N LYS A 37 2.23 19.85 -20.87
CA LYS A 37 1.94 20.86 -21.90
C LYS A 37 2.61 22.15 -21.48
N ASN A 38 3.35 22.79 -22.39
CA ASN A 38 4.11 24.02 -22.12
C ASN A 38 4.99 23.91 -20.86
N ASN A 39 5.67 22.76 -20.70
CA ASN A 39 6.53 22.47 -19.54
C ASN A 39 5.81 22.48 -18.18
N LYS A 40 4.48 22.33 -18.18
CA LYS A 40 3.66 22.29 -16.96
C LYS A 40 2.78 21.04 -16.95
N ILE A 41 2.43 20.63 -15.74
CA ILE A 41 1.46 19.57 -15.47
C ILE A 41 0.33 20.20 -14.68
N SER A 42 -0.91 19.91 -15.07
CA SER A 42 -2.08 20.31 -14.30
C SER A 42 -2.26 19.43 -13.07
N ASN A 43 -2.72 19.99 -11.96
CA ASN A 43 -3.02 19.23 -10.75
C ASN A 43 -4.01 18.09 -10.99
N ASN A 44 -5.00 18.27 -11.87
CA ASN A 44 -5.95 17.21 -12.21
C ASN A 44 -5.24 15.97 -12.77
N LYS A 45 -4.39 16.14 -13.78
CA LYS A 45 -3.60 15.03 -14.34
C LYS A 45 -2.72 14.32 -13.31
N LEU A 46 -2.10 15.06 -12.38
CA LEU A 46 -1.31 14.46 -11.31
C LEU A 46 -2.20 13.64 -10.37
N ASN A 47 -3.34 14.20 -9.97
CA ASN A 47 -4.30 13.52 -9.11
C ASN A 47 -4.87 12.26 -9.79
N ASP A 48 -5.21 12.33 -11.07
CA ASP A 48 -5.69 11.17 -11.85
C ASP A 48 -4.65 10.04 -11.87
N LYS A 49 -3.37 10.39 -12.02
CA LYS A 49 -2.26 9.42 -11.99
C LYS A 49 -2.07 8.81 -10.61
N ILE A 50 -2.08 9.63 -9.56
CA ILE A 50 -2.01 9.16 -8.17
C ILE A 50 -3.18 8.22 -7.88
N GLN A 51 -4.40 8.62 -8.23
CA GLN A 51 -5.61 7.82 -7.99
C GLN A 51 -5.53 6.48 -8.74
N LYS A 52 -5.08 6.49 -10.01
CA LYS A 52 -4.86 5.25 -10.76
C LYS A 52 -3.89 4.31 -10.04
N MET A 53 -2.79 4.81 -9.50
CA MET A 53 -1.83 3.99 -8.74
C MET A 53 -2.45 3.45 -7.43
N ILE A 54 -3.32 4.22 -6.76
CA ILE A 54 -4.08 3.75 -5.60
C ILE A 54 -5.02 2.62 -6.01
N ASP A 55 -5.78 2.80 -7.10
CA ASP A 55 -6.73 1.81 -7.62
C ASP A 55 -6.03 0.51 -8.03
N GLU A 56 -4.87 0.61 -8.68
CA GLU A 56 -4.03 -0.54 -9.03
C GLU A 56 -3.57 -1.32 -7.79
N ASN A 57 -3.11 -0.63 -6.74
CA ASN A 57 -2.71 -1.29 -5.50
C ASN A 57 -3.91 -1.86 -4.72
N CYS A 58 -5.07 -1.20 -4.76
CA CYS A 58 -6.33 -1.77 -4.26
C CYS A 58 -6.68 -3.07 -5.01
N GLY A 59 -6.51 -3.07 -6.34
CA GLY A 59 -6.68 -4.26 -7.19
C GLY A 59 -5.71 -5.39 -6.81
N ARG A 60 -4.45 -5.07 -6.51
CA ARG A 60 -3.46 -6.03 -6.00
C ARG A 60 -3.93 -6.71 -4.71
N PHE A 61 -4.36 -5.93 -3.71
CA PHE A 61 -4.88 -6.50 -2.46
C PHE A 61 -6.13 -7.35 -2.69
N THR A 62 -7.04 -6.88 -3.55
CA THR A 62 -8.25 -7.63 -3.94
C THR A 62 -7.87 -8.98 -4.56
N HIS A 63 -6.90 -8.99 -5.48
CA HIS A 63 -6.42 -10.21 -6.13
C HIS A 63 -5.74 -11.17 -5.15
N TYR A 64 -4.93 -10.65 -4.22
CA TYR A 64 -4.22 -11.45 -3.22
C TYR A 64 -5.18 -12.09 -2.21
N ALA A 65 -6.16 -11.32 -1.72
CA ALA A 65 -7.09 -11.77 -0.69
C ALA A 65 -8.21 -12.65 -1.26
N ARG A 66 -8.73 -12.33 -2.46
CA ARG A 66 -9.93 -12.96 -3.04
C ARG A 66 -11.06 -12.98 -2.00
N LEU A 67 -11.67 -14.16 -1.78
CA LEU A 67 -12.67 -14.39 -0.73
C LEU A 67 -12.08 -15.05 0.53
N ASN A 68 -10.75 -15.11 0.66
CA ASN A 68 -10.12 -15.78 1.80
C ASN A 68 -10.19 -14.89 3.06
N LYS A 69 -11.00 -15.31 4.04
CA LYS A 69 -11.23 -14.57 5.28
C LYS A 69 -9.94 -14.29 6.06
N SER A 70 -9.06 -15.28 6.21
CA SER A 70 -7.81 -15.10 6.97
C SER A 70 -6.91 -14.04 6.34
N LYS A 71 -6.77 -14.04 5.01
CA LYS A 71 -6.02 -13.00 4.29
C LYS A 71 -6.64 -11.61 4.43
N ILE A 72 -7.97 -11.54 4.37
CA ILE A 72 -8.70 -10.28 4.57
C ILE A 72 -8.45 -9.74 5.99
N LEU A 73 -8.50 -10.60 7.01
CA LEU A 73 -8.23 -10.23 8.40
C LEU A 73 -6.76 -9.80 8.59
N LEU A 74 -5.81 -10.50 7.98
CA LEU A 74 -4.40 -10.12 7.98
C LEU A 74 -4.20 -8.71 7.41
N LEU A 75 -4.76 -8.43 6.24
CA LEU A 75 -4.66 -7.12 5.60
C LEU A 75 -5.34 -6.02 6.41
N LYS A 76 -6.49 -6.31 7.05
CA LYS A 76 -7.15 -5.37 7.97
C LYS A 76 -6.28 -5.04 9.18
N GLU A 77 -5.66 -6.05 9.79
CA GLU A 77 -4.80 -5.85 10.95
C GLU A 77 -3.55 -5.04 10.58
N ILE A 78 -2.90 -5.37 9.46
CA ILE A 78 -1.77 -4.59 8.92
C ILE A 78 -2.19 -3.14 8.70
N TYR A 79 -3.35 -2.89 8.11
CA TYR A 79 -3.86 -1.52 7.91
C TYR A 79 -4.05 -0.76 9.23
N ILE A 80 -4.68 -1.40 10.22
CA ILE A 80 -4.91 -0.80 11.55
C ILE A 80 -3.58 -0.40 12.18
N ILE A 81 -2.59 -1.28 12.12
CA ILE A 81 -1.24 -1.02 12.67
C ILE A 81 -0.55 0.10 11.89
N SER A 82 -0.58 0.04 10.55
CA SER A 82 0.07 1.03 9.68
C SER A 82 -0.54 2.43 9.77
N LYS A 83 -1.77 2.57 10.27
CA LYS A 83 -2.34 3.89 10.60
C LYS A 83 -1.68 4.54 11.83
N GLN A 84 -1.12 3.74 12.72
CA GLN A 84 -0.59 4.19 14.02
C GLN A 84 0.93 4.37 13.97
N LYS A 85 1.62 3.54 13.18
CA LYS A 85 3.09 3.56 13.05
C LYS A 85 3.53 3.06 11.68
N ASP A 86 4.67 3.59 11.20
CA ASP A 86 5.19 3.28 9.86
C ASP A 86 5.71 1.83 9.72
N CYS A 87 6.18 1.24 10.81
CA CYS A 87 6.71 -0.12 10.84
C CYS A 87 6.15 -0.96 12.00
N PHE A 88 6.12 -2.28 11.82
CA PHE A 88 5.58 -3.21 12.79
C PHE A 88 6.38 -4.52 12.84
N LYS A 89 6.24 -5.26 13.94
CA LYS A 89 6.82 -6.58 14.17
C LYS A 89 5.74 -7.64 14.10
N ALA A 90 6.14 -8.90 13.91
CA ALA A 90 5.19 -10.02 13.94
C ALA A 90 4.34 -10.06 15.24
N ILE A 91 4.91 -9.67 16.38
CA ILE A 91 4.20 -9.61 17.66
C ILE A 91 3.04 -8.59 17.69
N ASP A 92 3.07 -7.58 16.82
CA ASP A 92 1.95 -6.63 16.69
C ASP A 92 0.72 -7.30 16.07
N LEU A 93 0.89 -8.44 15.38
CA LEU A 93 -0.17 -9.24 14.78
C LEU A 93 -0.66 -10.37 15.70
N LYS A 94 -0.32 -10.34 17.00
CA LYS A 94 -0.69 -11.40 17.97
C LYS A 94 -2.20 -11.67 18.06
N SER A 95 -3.04 -10.67 17.74
CA SER A 95 -4.49 -10.82 17.67
C SER A 95 -4.92 -11.91 16.68
N LEU A 96 -4.20 -12.06 15.56
CA LEU A 96 -4.47 -13.08 14.55
C LEU A 96 -4.17 -14.49 15.06
N ILE A 97 -3.19 -14.64 15.96
CA ILE A 97 -2.88 -15.91 16.61
C ILE A 97 -3.90 -16.21 17.71
N TYR A 98 -4.18 -15.25 18.59
CA TYR A 98 -5.13 -15.44 19.69
C TYR A 98 -6.55 -15.76 19.22
N ASN A 99 -6.97 -15.15 18.11
CA ASN A 99 -8.26 -15.40 17.49
C ASN A 99 -8.27 -16.63 16.56
N LYS A 100 -7.18 -17.44 16.56
CA LYS A 100 -7.03 -18.65 15.75
C LYS A 100 -7.24 -18.42 14.24
N VAL A 101 -6.90 -17.22 13.74
CA VAL A 101 -6.92 -16.89 12.31
C VAL A 101 -5.73 -17.53 11.60
N TYR A 102 -4.60 -17.60 12.30
CA TYR A 102 -3.36 -18.23 11.85
C TYR A 102 -2.69 -18.99 13.01
N GLU A 103 -1.91 -20.02 12.66
CA GLU A 103 -0.82 -20.52 13.49
C GLU A 103 0.45 -19.69 13.22
N ASP A 104 1.41 -19.71 14.14
CA ASP A 104 2.65 -18.91 14.05
C ASP A 104 3.41 -19.16 12.74
N SER A 105 3.59 -20.43 12.36
CA SER A 105 4.23 -20.83 11.10
C SER A 105 3.49 -20.28 9.87
N THR A 106 2.17 -20.43 9.84
CA THR A 106 1.35 -19.98 8.71
C THR A 106 1.28 -18.46 8.59
N LEU A 107 1.31 -17.73 9.71
CA LEU A 107 1.40 -16.27 9.71
C LEU A 107 2.76 -15.81 9.15
N SER A 108 3.84 -16.45 9.59
CA SER A 108 5.19 -16.18 9.09
C SER A 108 5.29 -16.42 7.58
N GLU A 109 4.72 -17.52 7.08
CA GLU A 109 4.65 -17.81 5.65
C GLU A 109 3.88 -16.74 4.87
N GLU A 110 2.73 -16.28 5.37
CA GLU A 110 1.97 -15.22 4.70
C GLU A 110 2.70 -13.88 4.70
N LEU A 111 3.38 -13.51 5.79
CA LEU A 111 4.23 -12.32 5.82
C LEU A 111 5.37 -12.42 4.79
N ASN A 112 6.01 -13.58 4.67
CA ASN A 112 7.03 -13.83 3.66
C ASN A 112 6.46 -13.71 2.23
N ARG A 113 5.26 -14.25 1.97
CA ARG A 113 4.57 -14.09 0.67
C ARG A 113 4.31 -12.63 0.33
N LEU A 114 3.88 -11.83 1.31
CA LEU A 114 3.66 -10.39 1.15
C LEU A 114 4.97 -9.64 0.86
N VAL A 115 6.09 -10.05 1.45
CA VAL A 115 7.42 -9.50 1.14
C VAL A 115 7.85 -9.87 -0.28
N GLN A 116 7.80 -11.15 -0.64
CA GLN A 116 8.17 -11.64 -1.98
C GLN A 116 7.33 -10.99 -3.10
N SER A 117 6.09 -10.66 -2.80
CA SER A 117 5.15 -10.04 -3.74
C SER A 117 5.16 -8.50 -3.71
N ASN A 118 6.14 -7.90 -3.04
CA ASN A 118 6.34 -6.45 -2.93
C ASN A 118 5.11 -5.69 -2.37
N TYR A 119 4.43 -6.27 -1.38
CA TYR A 119 3.44 -5.54 -0.56
C TYR A 119 4.09 -4.98 0.70
N LEU A 120 5.01 -5.75 1.28
CA LEU A 120 5.77 -5.38 2.47
C LEU A 120 7.26 -5.31 2.14
N ALA A 121 7.96 -4.37 2.77
CA ALA A 121 9.40 -4.42 2.94
C ALA A 121 9.73 -4.99 4.32
N PHE A 122 10.79 -5.80 4.41
CA PHE A 122 11.25 -6.40 5.66
C PHE A 122 12.69 -5.99 5.97
N HIS A 123 12.91 -5.50 7.18
CA HIS A 123 14.24 -5.18 7.69
C HIS A 123 14.74 -6.33 8.58
N PRO A 124 15.72 -7.14 8.13
CA PRO A 124 16.11 -8.36 8.83
C PRO A 124 16.80 -8.12 10.17
N THR A 125 17.60 -7.06 10.30
CA THR A 125 18.35 -6.78 11.54
C THR A 125 17.48 -6.44 12.75
N ILE A 126 16.33 -5.78 12.53
CA ILE A 126 15.43 -5.35 13.61
C ILE A 126 14.08 -6.08 13.56
N SER A 127 13.93 -7.01 12.61
CA SER A 127 12.72 -7.82 12.37
C SER A 127 11.44 -7.00 12.20
N ASN A 128 11.53 -5.89 11.46
CA ASN A 128 10.40 -5.00 11.19
C ASN A 128 9.88 -5.15 9.76
N TYR A 129 8.57 -5.07 9.62
CA TYR A 129 7.83 -4.97 8.38
C TYR A 129 7.32 -3.54 8.20
N GLN A 130 7.18 -3.10 6.95
CA GLN A 130 6.45 -1.89 6.57
C GLN A 130 5.76 -2.11 5.23
N LEU A 131 4.73 -1.33 4.92
CA LEU A 131 4.19 -1.29 3.56
C LEU A 131 5.23 -0.71 2.60
N GLN A 132 5.33 -1.30 1.41
CA GLN A 132 6.31 -0.89 0.41
C GLN A 132 5.86 0.40 -0.29
N GLY A 133 6.19 1.54 0.34
CA GLY A 133 5.82 2.87 -0.15
C GLY A 133 4.45 3.35 0.36
N LYS A 134 4.24 4.66 0.38
CA LYS A 134 2.98 5.25 0.83
C LYS A 134 1.80 4.89 -0.07
N ILE A 135 2.03 4.65 -1.35
CA ILE A 135 0.92 4.32 -2.28
C ILE A 135 0.29 2.98 -1.92
N MET A 136 1.09 2.04 -1.40
CA MET A 136 0.63 0.76 -0.91
C MET A 136 -0.30 0.91 0.30
N PHE A 137 -0.03 1.88 1.18
CA PHE A 137 -0.94 2.23 2.27
C PHE A 137 -2.28 2.75 1.78
N TYR A 138 -2.31 3.64 0.79
CA TYR A 138 -3.58 4.14 0.26
C TYR A 138 -4.34 3.05 -0.50
N GLY A 139 -3.66 2.17 -1.24
CA GLY A 139 -4.28 1.01 -1.88
C GLY A 139 -4.89 0.05 -0.86
N LEU A 140 -4.18 -0.23 0.24
CA LEU A 140 -4.67 -1.06 1.33
C LEU A 140 -5.87 -0.42 2.03
N GLN A 141 -5.80 0.89 2.27
CA GLN A 141 -6.91 1.65 2.84
C GLN A 141 -8.17 1.53 1.98
N GLN A 142 -8.05 1.70 0.66
CA GLN A 142 -9.18 1.60 -0.26
C GLN A 142 -9.76 0.18 -0.28
N PHE A 143 -8.89 -0.84 -0.28
CA PHE A 143 -9.31 -2.23 -0.15
C PHE A 143 -10.07 -2.49 1.16
N VAL A 144 -9.56 -2.03 2.31
CA VAL A 144 -10.23 -2.26 3.59
C VAL A 144 -11.60 -1.57 3.65
N LYS A 145 -11.72 -0.38 3.07
CA LYS A 145 -12.98 0.38 3.00
C LYS A 145 -14.00 -0.22 2.03
N SER A 146 -13.57 -1.01 1.04
CA SER A 146 -14.48 -1.62 0.06
C SER A 146 -15.09 -2.95 0.55
N ILE A 147 -14.60 -3.50 1.66
CA ILE A 147 -15.12 -4.74 2.24
C ILE A 147 -16.50 -4.49 2.85
N PRO A 148 -17.55 -5.22 2.45
CA PRO A 148 -18.89 -5.09 3.04
C PRO A 148 -18.86 -5.38 4.55
N GLU A 149 -19.62 -4.61 5.34
CA GLU A 149 -19.67 -4.77 6.80
C GLU A 149 -20.16 -6.17 7.22
N ASP A 150 -21.08 -6.75 6.45
CA ASP A 150 -21.66 -8.06 6.71
C ASP A 150 -20.74 -9.23 6.30
N PHE A 151 -19.69 -8.97 5.53
CA PHE A 151 -18.77 -10.01 5.05
C PHE A 151 -18.04 -10.71 6.20
N LEU A 152 -17.78 -10.00 7.30
CA LEU A 152 -17.13 -10.57 8.48
C LEU A 152 -18.08 -10.93 9.62
N ALA A 153 -19.33 -10.44 9.58
CA ALA A 153 -20.32 -10.63 10.64
C ALA A 153 -21.05 -11.98 10.59
N ARG A 154 -21.00 -12.71 9.47
CA ARG A 154 -21.74 -13.98 9.28
C ARG A 154 -21.06 -15.22 9.89
N ILE A 155 -20.17 -15.07 10.87
CA ILE A 155 -19.39 -16.17 11.46
C ILE A 155 -19.19 -15.95 12.96
#